data_AF-A0A2V4UNQ9-F1
#
_entry.id   AF-A0A2V4UNQ9-F1
#
_cell.length_a   1.000
_cell.length_b   1.000
_cell.length_c   1.000
_cell.angle_alpha   90.00
_cell.angle_beta   90.00
_cell.angle_gamma   90.00
#
_symmetry.space_group_name_H-M   'P 1'
#
loop_
_entity.id
_entity.type
_entity.pdbx_description
1 polymer ?
#
loop_
_entity_poly.entity_id
_entity_poly.type
_entity_poly.pdbx_seq_one_letter_code
_entity_poly.pdbx_strand_id
1 'polypeptide(L)'
;MIKIVSIQDGWTEIEATYTDEVKTYNLVTGYMTDDCQPYRVAQSAMIWLSSSGEIGEVECIFPRIVEESPCKSSGQIKKQEGFPILDITSEPASEVCIQFHEGDFTIWFAKDKMIDSQVQADSTTFLIAEANELVGIICRNVTKI
;
A
#
# COMPACT_ATOMS: atom_id res chain seq x y z
N MET A 1 4.18 7.35 -9.50
CA MET A 1 5.23 6.93 -8.57
C MET A 1 4.79 7.46 -7.23
N ILE A 2 4.73 6.56 -6.26
CA ILE A 2 4.22 6.88 -4.92
C ILE A 2 5.46 7.09 -4.06
N LYS A 3 5.61 8.30 -3.52
CA LYS A 3 6.74 8.67 -2.66
C LYS A 3 6.27 8.85 -1.22
N ILE A 4 7.09 8.41 -0.29
CA ILE A 4 6.93 8.74 1.13
C ILE A 4 7.71 10.03 1.39
N VAL A 5 7.01 11.09 1.78
CA VAL A 5 7.59 12.42 2.03
C VAL A 5 7.95 12.63 3.49
N SER A 6 7.20 12.03 4.39
CA SER A 6 7.47 12.02 5.83
C SER A 6 6.80 10.81 6.47
N ILE A 7 7.14 10.56 7.73
CA ILE A 7 6.52 9.54 8.56
C ILE A 7 6.09 10.25 9.83
N GLN A 8 4.82 10.11 10.18
CA GLN A 8 4.27 10.74 11.37
C GLN A 8 4.17 9.76 12.52
N ASP A 9 4.36 10.31 13.72
CA ASP A 9 4.08 9.63 14.97
C ASP A 9 2.56 9.62 15.17
N GLY A 10 1.96 8.44 15.17
CA GLY A 10 0.52 8.32 15.31
C GLY A 10 0.03 6.91 15.02
N TRP A 11 -1.12 6.60 15.60
CA TRP A 11 -1.86 5.37 15.35
C TRP A 11 -3.21 5.75 14.77
N THR A 12 -3.60 5.01 13.74
CA THR A 12 -4.93 5.10 13.14
C THR A 12 -5.49 3.68 13.08
N GLU A 13 -6.81 3.55 13.10
CA GLU A 13 -7.44 2.28 12.80
C GLU A 13 -7.13 1.91 11.34
N ILE A 14 -6.79 0.65 11.09
CA ILE A 14 -6.51 0.14 9.75
C ILE A 14 -7.28 -1.15 9.57
N GLU A 15 -8.13 -1.20 8.55
CA GLU A 15 -8.89 -2.37 8.16
C GLU A 15 -8.48 -2.80 6.75
N ALA A 16 -8.10 -4.07 6.61
CA ALA A 16 -7.85 -4.68 5.32
C ALA A 16 -8.95 -5.70 5.02
N THR A 17 -9.57 -5.59 3.84
CA THR A 17 -10.65 -6.47 3.42
C THR A 17 -10.39 -7.09 2.06
N TYR A 18 -10.86 -8.31 1.87
CA TYR A 18 -10.87 -8.97 0.56
C TYR A 18 -12.27 -9.53 0.27
N THR A 19 -12.86 -9.11 -0.86
CA THR A 19 -14.16 -9.62 -1.34
C THR A 19 -13.93 -10.50 -2.57
N ASP A 20 -14.24 -11.79 -2.45
CA ASP A 20 -13.84 -12.82 -3.41
C ASP A 20 -14.64 -12.78 -4.72
N GLU A 21 -15.92 -12.40 -4.63
CA GLU A 21 -16.87 -12.37 -5.75
C GLU A 21 -16.52 -11.27 -6.76
N VAL A 22 -16.06 -10.13 -6.26
CA VAL A 22 -15.72 -8.94 -7.06
C VAL A 22 -14.21 -8.71 -7.19
N LYS A 23 -13.40 -9.59 -6.57
CA LYS A 23 -11.93 -9.53 -6.57
C LYS A 23 -11.42 -8.14 -6.16
N THR A 24 -11.99 -7.63 -5.08
CA THR A 24 -11.66 -6.32 -4.52
C THR A 24 -10.82 -6.48 -3.27
N TYR A 25 -9.74 -5.70 -3.18
CA TYR A 25 -8.80 -5.68 -2.08
C TYR A 25 -8.71 -4.26 -1.57
N ASN A 26 -9.11 -4.05 -0.33
CA ASN A 26 -9.15 -2.73 0.26
C ASN A 26 -8.24 -2.66 1.48
N LEU A 27 -7.68 -1.48 1.67
CA LEU A 27 -7.09 -1.03 2.90
C LEU A 27 -7.73 0.31 3.22
N VAL A 28 -8.54 0.37 4.28
CA VAL A 28 -9.17 1.60 4.76
C VAL A 28 -8.52 1.99 6.08
N THR A 29 -8.26 3.28 6.27
CA THR A 29 -7.70 3.78 7.53
C THR A 29 -8.63 4.80 8.17
N GLY A 30 -8.41 5.11 9.45
CA GLY A 30 -9.11 6.17 10.16
C GLY A 30 -8.89 7.58 9.61
N TYR A 31 -8.06 7.76 8.57
CA TYR A 31 -7.93 9.02 7.82
C TYR A 31 -8.95 9.15 6.69
N MET A 32 -9.70 8.09 6.36
CA MET A 32 -10.71 8.15 5.30
C MET A 32 -11.85 9.08 5.69
N THR A 33 -12.08 10.10 4.86
CA THR A 33 -13.15 11.09 5.02
C THR A 33 -13.70 11.47 3.64
N ASP A 34 -14.84 12.15 3.60
CA ASP A 34 -15.42 12.68 2.35
C ASP A 34 -14.52 13.72 1.65
N ASP A 35 -13.56 14.30 2.36
CA ASP A 35 -12.59 15.27 1.82
C ASP A 35 -11.39 14.61 1.13
N CYS A 36 -11.20 13.29 1.32
CA CYS A 36 -10.08 12.57 0.71
C CYS A 36 -10.20 12.59 -0.83
N GLN A 37 -9.09 12.90 -1.49
CA GLN A 37 -9.03 13.01 -2.95
C GLN A 37 -8.53 11.72 -3.58
N PRO A 38 -9.18 11.24 -4.66
CA PRO A 38 -8.77 10.03 -5.35
C PRO A 38 -7.58 10.26 -6.29
N TYR A 39 -6.61 9.36 -6.23
CA TYR A 39 -5.43 9.31 -7.09
C TYR A 39 -5.35 7.95 -7.77
N ARG A 40 -5.50 7.96 -9.10
CA ARG A 40 -5.41 6.73 -9.89
C ARG A 40 -3.96 6.29 -9.98
N VAL A 41 -3.62 5.14 -9.39
CA VAL A 41 -2.27 4.59 -9.41
C VAL A 41 -2.09 3.45 -10.42
N ALA A 42 -3.17 2.78 -10.82
CA ALA A 42 -3.20 1.90 -11.99
C ALA A 42 -4.64 1.81 -12.52
N GLN A 43 -4.87 1.08 -13.63
CA GLN A 43 -6.25 0.82 -14.08
C GLN A 43 -7.07 0.05 -13.02
N SER A 44 -6.42 -0.86 -12.30
CA SER A 44 -7.02 -1.70 -11.27
C SER A 44 -6.90 -1.11 -9.86
N ALA A 45 -6.36 0.11 -9.68
CA ALA A 45 -6.06 0.60 -8.35
C ALA A 45 -6.18 2.12 -8.20
N MET A 46 -6.78 2.53 -7.08
CA MET A 46 -6.99 3.91 -6.67
C MET A 46 -6.53 4.08 -5.23
N ILE A 47 -5.94 5.24 -4.92
CA ILE A 47 -5.58 5.62 -3.55
C ILE A 47 -6.29 6.92 -3.22
N TRP A 48 -6.99 6.98 -2.09
CA TRP A 48 -7.57 8.20 -1.55
C TRP A 48 -6.62 8.78 -0.51
N LEU A 49 -6.24 10.04 -0.70
CA LEU A 49 -5.37 10.75 0.24
C LEU A 49 -6.11 11.90 0.90
N SER A 50 -5.83 12.15 2.18
CA SER A 50 -6.20 13.41 2.83
C SER A 50 -5.51 14.60 2.16
N SER A 51 -5.86 15.82 2.55
CA SER A 51 -5.15 17.04 2.11
C SER A 51 -3.68 17.09 2.54
N SER A 52 -3.30 16.35 3.57
CA SER A 52 -1.93 16.31 4.12
C SER A 52 -1.13 15.11 3.61
N GLY A 53 -1.76 14.18 2.88
CA GLY A 53 -1.11 13.04 2.24
C GLY A 53 -1.22 11.71 3.01
N GLU A 54 -1.96 11.65 4.12
CA GLU A 54 -2.30 10.37 4.75
C GLU A 54 -3.18 9.54 3.82
N ILE A 55 -2.93 8.23 3.78
CA ILE A 55 -3.77 7.26 3.07
C ILE A 55 -5.10 7.12 3.80
N GLY A 56 -6.19 7.57 3.19
CA GLY A 56 -7.54 7.22 3.62
C GLY A 56 -7.91 5.80 3.18
N GLU A 57 -7.76 5.51 1.88
CA GLU A 57 -8.09 4.21 1.31
C GLU A 57 -7.12 3.81 0.19
N VAL A 58 -6.86 2.51 0.06
CA VAL A 58 -6.32 1.88 -1.15
C VAL A 58 -7.35 0.85 -1.61
N GLU A 59 -7.91 1.04 -2.79
CA GLU A 59 -8.85 0.11 -3.42
C GLU A 59 -8.19 -0.52 -4.65
N CYS A 60 -8.17 -1.85 -4.71
CA CYS A 60 -7.72 -2.59 -5.89
C CYS A 60 -8.85 -3.48 -6.40
N ILE A 61 -9.30 -3.27 -7.64
CA ILE A 61 -10.39 -4.00 -8.28
C ILE A 61 -9.84 -4.85 -9.44
N PHE A 62 -10.10 -6.16 -9.38
CA PHE A 62 -9.58 -7.15 -10.33
C PHE A 62 -8.07 -7.00 -10.64
N PRO A 63 -7.19 -6.85 -9.63
CA PRO A 63 -5.75 -6.80 -9.87
C PRO A 63 -5.23 -8.15 -10.35
N ARG A 64 -4.09 -8.14 -11.04
CA ARG A 64 -3.37 -9.38 -11.35
C ARG A 64 -2.86 -10.02 -10.06
N ILE A 65 -2.99 -11.34 -9.96
CA ILE A 65 -2.43 -12.12 -8.86
C ILE A 65 -1.06 -12.65 -9.26
N VAL A 66 -0.10 -12.59 -8.34
CA VAL A 66 1.27 -13.11 -8.51
C VAL A 66 1.60 -14.09 -7.38
N GLU A 67 2.37 -15.14 -7.72
CA GLU A 67 2.84 -16.13 -6.74
C GLU A 67 4.15 -15.68 -6.08
N GLU A 68 5.05 -15.11 -6.87
CA GLU A 68 6.35 -14.63 -6.43
C GLU A 68 6.35 -13.12 -6.17
N SER A 69 7.22 -12.67 -5.26
CA SER A 69 7.40 -11.26 -4.96
C SER A 69 7.96 -10.52 -6.19
N PRO A 70 7.29 -9.47 -6.70
CA PRO A 70 7.79 -8.67 -7.83
C PRO A 70 9.04 -7.85 -7.49
N CYS A 71 9.31 -7.65 -6.20
CA CYS A 71 10.45 -6.91 -5.68
C CYS A 71 11.36 -7.81 -4.83
N LYS A 72 12.62 -7.40 -4.65
CA LYS A 72 13.61 -8.15 -3.87
C LYS A 72 13.99 -7.40 -2.60
N SER A 73 14.35 -8.13 -1.55
CA SER A 73 14.91 -7.55 -0.32
C SER A 73 16.41 -7.29 -0.49
N SER A 74 16.89 -6.15 0.03
CA SER A 74 18.33 -5.82 0.07
C SER A 74 19.12 -6.69 1.05
N GLY A 75 18.44 -7.44 1.93
CA GLY A 75 19.05 -8.21 3.02
C GLY A 75 19.38 -7.38 4.28
N GLN A 76 19.42 -6.05 4.17
CA GLN A 76 19.57 -5.12 5.30
C GLN A 76 18.41 -4.11 5.27
N ILE A 77 17.26 -4.53 5.81
CA ILE A 77 16.06 -3.70 5.83
C ILE A 77 16.06 -2.80 7.06
N LYS A 78 16.03 -1.49 6.84
CA LYS A 78 15.80 -0.49 7.90
C LYS A 78 14.34 -0.59 8.35
N LYS A 79 14.10 -0.67 9.65
CA LYS A 79 12.76 -0.74 10.23
C LYS A 79 12.47 0.51 11.04
N GLN A 80 11.28 1.05 10.86
CA GLN A 80 10.76 2.16 11.67
C GLN A 80 9.27 1.98 11.90
N GLU A 81 8.76 2.58 12.96
CA GLU A 81 7.33 2.64 13.29
C GLU A 81 6.77 4.00 12.88
N GLY A 82 5.47 4.06 12.61
CA GLY A 82 4.75 5.29 12.28
C GLY A 82 3.89 5.11 11.04
N PHE A 83 3.23 6.19 10.61
CA PHE A 83 2.36 6.17 9.44
C PHE A 83 2.95 7.03 8.31
N PRO A 84 3.08 6.52 7.08
CA PRO A 84 3.68 7.27 5.99
C PRO A 84 2.74 8.35 5.45
N ILE A 85 3.30 9.51 5.16
CA ILE A 85 2.67 10.57 4.37
C ILE A 85 3.13 10.42 2.93
N LEU A 86 2.19 10.38 2.00
CA LEU A 86 2.43 10.13 0.59
C LEU A 86 2.38 11.39 -0.26
N ASP A 87 3.17 11.38 -1.33
CA ASP A 87 3.06 12.27 -2.47
C ASP A 87 3.04 11.43 -3.76
N ILE A 88 2.05 11.68 -4.63
CA ILE A 88 1.83 10.93 -5.86
C ILE A 88 2.12 11.86 -7.03
N THR A 89 3.34 11.75 -7.57
CA THR A 89 3.92 12.76 -8.48
C THR A 89 3.97 12.36 -9.94
N SER A 90 3.47 11.18 -10.33
CA SER A 90 3.55 10.73 -11.72
C SER A 90 2.28 10.08 -12.22
N GLU A 91 2.25 9.87 -13.54
CA GLU A 91 1.26 9.05 -14.20
C GLU A 91 1.09 7.66 -13.53
N PRO A 92 -0.10 7.05 -13.63
CA PRO A 92 -0.39 5.75 -13.05
C PRO A 92 0.70 4.73 -13.42
N ALA A 93 1.10 3.90 -12.46
CA ALA A 93 1.88 2.71 -12.75
C ALA A 93 1.16 1.87 -13.81
N SER A 94 1.94 1.17 -14.63
CA SER A 94 1.38 0.33 -15.69
C SER A 94 0.56 -0.85 -15.14
N GLU A 95 0.86 -1.30 -13.91
CA GLU A 95 0.23 -2.48 -13.30
C GLU A 95 0.36 -2.45 -11.77
N VAL A 96 -0.74 -2.74 -11.06
CA VAL A 96 -0.75 -3.10 -9.64
C VAL A 96 -1.12 -4.59 -9.54
N CYS A 97 -0.42 -5.32 -8.67
CA CYS A 97 -0.68 -6.74 -8.47
C CYS A 97 -0.81 -7.09 -6.99
N ILE A 98 -1.47 -8.20 -6.72
CA ILE A 98 -1.66 -8.75 -5.39
C ILE A 98 -0.86 -10.04 -5.25
N GLN A 99 -0.16 -10.18 -4.14
CA GLN A 99 0.43 -11.43 -3.71
C GLN A 99 -0.30 -11.92 -2.46
N PHE A 100 -0.81 -13.15 -2.49
CA PHE A 100 -1.44 -13.76 -1.33
C PHE A 100 -0.43 -14.44 -0.41
N HIS A 101 -0.71 -14.34 0.87
CA HIS A 101 -0.08 -15.11 1.94
C HIS A 101 -1.18 -15.74 2.80
N GLU A 102 -0.85 -16.68 3.68
CA GLU A 102 -1.85 -17.36 4.52
C GLU A 102 -2.57 -16.37 5.44
N GLY A 103 -3.78 -15.95 5.06
CA GLY A 103 -4.59 -14.97 5.81
C GLY A 103 -4.29 -13.49 5.54
N ASP A 104 -3.28 -13.20 4.72
CA ASP A 104 -2.76 -11.85 4.45
C ASP A 104 -2.63 -11.61 2.93
N PHE A 105 -2.47 -10.36 2.52
CA PHE A 105 -2.08 -10.04 1.14
C PHE A 105 -1.12 -8.86 1.08
N THR A 106 -0.34 -8.80 0.00
CA THR A 106 0.52 -7.66 -0.32
C THR A 106 0.01 -6.98 -1.58
N ILE A 107 -0.24 -5.67 -1.51
CA ILE A 107 -0.48 -4.81 -2.67
C ILE A 107 0.88 -4.34 -3.19
N TRP A 108 1.22 -4.67 -4.45
CA TRP A 108 2.47 -4.26 -5.08
C TRP A 108 2.21 -3.16 -6.12
N PHE A 109 2.89 -2.03 -5.96
CA PHE A 109 2.82 -0.86 -6.85
C PHE A 109 3.99 -0.78 -7.83
N ALA A 110 5.03 -1.59 -7.62
CA ALA A 110 6.22 -1.64 -8.46
C ALA A 110 6.76 -3.08 -8.56
N LYS A 111 7.62 -3.28 -9.55
CA LYS A 111 8.40 -4.51 -9.78
C LYS A 111 9.85 -4.17 -10.03
N ASP A 112 10.72 -5.15 -9.91
CA ASP A 112 12.16 -5.02 -10.17
C ASP A 112 12.86 -3.97 -9.28
N LYS A 113 12.32 -3.75 -8.07
CA LYS A 113 12.89 -2.84 -7.06
C LYS A 113 13.59 -3.61 -5.95
N MET A 114 14.55 -2.93 -5.33
CA MET A 114 15.23 -3.39 -4.11
C MET A 114 14.62 -2.68 -2.90
N ILE A 115 13.92 -3.44 -2.06
CA ILE A 115 13.38 -2.96 -0.79
C ILE A 115 14.56 -2.80 0.17
N ASP A 116 14.73 -1.60 0.73
CA ASP A 116 15.80 -1.28 1.68
C ASP A 116 15.26 -0.82 3.05
N SER A 117 13.96 -0.50 3.11
CA SER A 117 13.32 0.07 4.29
C SER A 117 11.87 -0.40 4.41
N GLN A 118 11.37 -0.42 5.63
CA GLN A 118 9.96 -0.69 5.93
C GLN A 118 9.45 0.20 7.06
N VAL A 119 8.18 0.61 6.96
CA VAL A 119 7.45 1.33 8.01
C VAL A 119 6.34 0.43 8.52
N GLN A 120 6.28 0.18 9.82
CA GLN A 120 5.20 -0.56 10.46
C GLN A 120 4.16 0.42 11.02
N ALA A 121 2.89 0.22 10.64
CA ALA A 121 1.73 0.90 11.23
C ALA A 121 0.65 -0.15 11.55
N ASP A 122 0.42 -0.40 12.83
CA ASP A 122 -0.56 -1.39 13.29
C ASP A 122 -0.45 -2.75 12.55
N SER A 123 -1.51 -3.21 11.87
CA SER A 123 -1.56 -4.46 11.11
C SER A 123 -0.84 -4.40 9.75
N THR A 124 -0.35 -3.22 9.34
CA THR A 124 0.16 -2.96 7.99
C THR A 124 1.66 -2.65 7.97
N THR A 125 2.35 -3.14 6.94
CA THR A 125 3.76 -2.76 6.68
C THR A 125 3.89 -2.12 5.30
N PHE A 126 4.46 -0.93 5.26
CA PHE A 126 4.81 -0.24 4.01
C PHE A 126 6.24 -0.63 3.60
N LEU A 127 6.39 -1.14 2.39
CA LEU A 127 7.65 -1.58 1.80
C LEU A 127 8.23 -0.48 0.92
N ILE A 128 9.49 -0.14 1.16
CA ILE A 128 10.11 1.07 0.62
C ILE A 128 11.41 0.69 -0.09
N ALA A 129 11.56 1.22 -1.30
CA ALA A 129 12.78 1.12 -2.09
C ALA A 129 13.50 2.47 -2.17
N GLU A 130 14.63 2.48 -2.87
CA GLU A 130 15.49 3.65 -3.05
C GLU A 130 14.71 4.94 -3.36
N ALA A 131 15.20 6.06 -2.81
CA ALA A 131 14.58 7.37 -2.91
C ALA A 131 13.14 7.43 -2.37
N ASN A 132 12.86 6.72 -1.26
CA ASN A 132 11.57 6.71 -0.55
C ASN A 132 10.37 6.31 -1.43
N GLU A 133 10.57 5.40 -2.37
CA GLU A 133 9.48 4.90 -3.22
C GLU A 133 8.68 3.84 -2.47
N LEU A 134 7.37 4.03 -2.32
CA LEU A 134 6.47 3.00 -1.82
C LEU A 134 6.28 1.96 -2.93
N VAL A 135 6.74 0.74 -2.68
CA VAL A 135 6.69 -0.35 -3.68
C VAL A 135 5.67 -1.41 -3.33
N GLY A 136 5.29 -1.54 -2.06
CA GLY A 136 4.20 -2.41 -1.67
C GLY A 136 3.68 -2.13 -0.27
N ILE A 137 2.50 -2.68 0.03
CA ILE A 137 1.86 -2.63 1.33
C ILE A 137 1.46 -4.06 1.72
N ILE A 138 2.00 -4.56 2.82
CA ILE A 138 1.60 -5.84 3.41
C ILE A 138 0.43 -5.56 4.34
N CYS A 139 -0.73 -6.10 4.01
CA CYS A 139 -1.97 -6.03 4.79
C CYS A 139 -2.15 -7.32 5.57
N ARG A 140 -2.24 -7.23 6.90
CA ARG A 140 -2.46 -8.38 7.79
C ARG A 140 -3.82 -8.35 8.43
N ASN A 141 -4.22 -9.49 9.00
CA ASN A 141 -5.52 -9.67 9.67
C ASN A 141 -6.68 -9.36 8.71
N VAL A 142 -6.57 -9.83 7.46
CA VAL A 142 -7.51 -9.48 6.41
C VAL A 142 -8.88 -10.10 6.69
N THR A 143 -9.92 -9.27 6.71
CA THR A 143 -11.30 -9.73 6.77
C THR A 143 -11.74 -10.18 5.39
N LYS A 144 -12.06 -11.47 5.24
CA LYS A 144 -12.73 -11.97 4.04
C LYS A 144 -14.23 -11.68 4.14
N ILE A 145 -14.74 -10.89 3.20
CA ILE A 145 -16.16 -10.55 3.07
C ILE A 145 -16.80 -11.48 2.05
#